data_AF-A0A7J6KKM8-F1
#
_entry.id   AF-A0A7J6KKM8-F1
#
_cell.length_a   1.000
_cell.length_b   1.000
_cell.length_c   1.000
_cell.angle_alpha   90.00
_cell.angle_beta   90.00
_cell.angle_gamma   90.00
#
_symmetry.space_group_name_H-M   'P 1'
#
loop_
_entity.id
_entity.type
_entity.pdbx_description
1 polymer ?
#
loop_
_entity_poly.entity_id
_entity_poly.type
_entity_poly.pdbx_seq_one_letter_code
_entity_poly.pdbx_strand_id
1 'polypeptide(L)'
;AALANISFICSAGDDAKNMSEPGQESYPCQFAAKLESVICVAAAPAIVVTTSWTGAYYRVFGTPMSAAIVAGIVALMKGVASRPLTTREVQFIIRDTSTPGVKSPDGRTKMKFGRVNALRAVEQAIRLRKSDST
;
A
#
# COMPACT_ATOMS: atom_id res chain seq x y z
N ALA A 1 -25.48 9.94 -3.99
CA ALA A 1 -24.77 8.77 -4.55
C ALA A 1 -23.46 8.60 -3.78
N ALA A 2 -23.36 7.59 -2.91
CA ALA A 2 -22.21 7.45 -2.02
C ALA A 2 -20.98 6.95 -2.79
N LEU A 3 -19.86 7.64 -2.64
CA LEU A 3 -18.50 7.31 -3.11
C LEU A 3 -17.91 6.03 -2.45
N ALA A 4 -18.75 5.09 -2.02
CA ALA A 4 -18.45 4.12 -0.96
C ALA A 4 -17.33 3.11 -1.28
N ASN A 5 -16.86 3.02 -2.53
CA ASN A 5 -15.91 2.01 -2.98
C ASN A 5 -14.61 2.57 -3.60
N ILE A 6 -14.29 3.85 -3.35
CA ILE A 6 -13.01 4.44 -3.76
C ILE A 6 -11.98 4.22 -2.64
N SER A 7 -10.80 3.73 -3.03
CA SER A 7 -9.67 3.54 -2.10
C SER A 7 -8.59 4.54 -2.45
N PHE A 8 -8.15 5.31 -1.46
CA PHE A 8 -7.07 6.28 -1.60
C PHE A 8 -5.75 5.63 -1.21
N ILE A 9 -4.73 5.82 -2.04
CA ILE A 9 -3.37 5.34 -1.83
C ILE A 9 -2.44 6.53 -1.91
N CYS A 10 -1.70 6.79 -0.84
CA CYS A 10 -0.79 7.93 -0.73
C CYS A 10 0.63 7.44 -0.44
N SER A 11 1.63 8.15 -0.95
CA SER A 11 3.03 7.95 -0.56
C SER A 11 3.28 8.45 0.86
N ALA A 12 4.25 7.84 1.54
CA ALA A 12 4.60 8.22 2.90
C ALA A 12 5.50 9.46 3.00
N GLY A 13 6.12 9.91 1.90
CA GLY A 13 7.11 10.99 1.88
C GLY A 13 8.55 10.47 1.86
N ASP A 14 9.49 11.25 1.32
CA ASP A 14 10.85 10.81 0.96
C ASP A 14 11.98 11.47 1.78
N ASP A 15 11.66 12.28 2.78
CA ASP A 15 12.64 13.21 3.37
C ASP A 15 13.64 12.55 4.32
N ALA A 16 13.45 11.29 4.72
CA ALA A 16 14.29 10.50 5.67
C ALA A 16 14.62 11.18 7.02
N LYS A 17 14.22 12.44 7.21
CA LYS A 17 14.42 13.33 8.35
C LYS A 17 13.04 13.87 8.76
N ASN A 18 12.58 13.39 9.91
CA ASN A 18 11.94 14.12 11.01
C ASN A 18 11.13 13.15 11.86
N MET A 19 11.86 12.25 12.55
CA MET A 19 11.35 11.53 13.72
C MET A 19 11.74 12.23 15.04
N SER A 20 12.46 13.36 14.97
CA SER A 20 13.13 13.99 16.11
C SER A 20 12.85 15.50 16.26
N GLU A 21 12.21 16.15 15.29
CA GLU A 21 11.86 17.57 15.40
C GLU A 21 10.46 17.72 16.02
N PRO A 22 10.35 18.30 17.23
CA PRO A 22 9.06 18.56 17.85
C PRO A 22 8.34 19.65 17.05
N GLY A 23 7.18 19.30 16.47
CA GLY A 23 6.32 20.22 15.72
C GLY A 23 6.26 19.99 14.20
N GLN A 24 7.03 19.05 13.63
CA GLN A 24 6.84 18.59 12.23
C GLN A 24 6.27 17.17 12.18
N GLU A 25 4.96 17.11 12.42
CA GLU A 25 4.13 15.90 12.41
C GLU A 25 3.72 15.48 10.98
N SER A 26 4.67 15.14 10.10
CA SER A 26 4.37 15.03 8.66
C SER A 26 4.26 13.61 8.09
N TYR A 27 4.31 12.53 8.89
CA TYR A 27 4.27 11.16 8.37
C TYR A 27 2.94 10.44 8.61
N PRO A 28 2.12 10.16 7.57
CA PRO A 28 0.85 9.46 7.72
C PRO A 28 0.99 8.11 8.41
N CYS A 29 2.15 7.43 8.30
CA CYS A 29 2.34 6.12 8.89
C CYS A 29 2.64 6.08 10.38
N GLN A 30 3.11 7.18 10.95
CA GLN A 30 3.23 7.32 12.40
C GLN A 30 1.88 7.71 13.02
N PHE A 31 1.06 8.49 12.30
CA PHE A 31 -0.32 8.81 12.69
C PHE A 31 -1.36 7.75 12.28
N ALA A 32 -1.07 6.86 11.33
CA ALA A 32 -1.97 5.80 10.90
C ALA A 32 -2.25 4.81 12.04
N ALA A 33 -1.34 4.68 13.00
CA ALA A 33 -1.61 3.94 14.23
C ALA A 33 -2.74 4.59 15.06
N LYS A 34 -2.94 5.91 14.93
CA LYS A 34 -4.00 6.70 15.58
C LYS A 34 -5.25 6.89 14.69
N LEU A 35 -5.15 6.64 13.38
CA LEU A 35 -6.26 6.69 12.42
C LEU A 35 -6.63 5.27 11.98
N GLU A 36 -7.65 4.68 12.60
CA GLU A 36 -8.09 3.31 12.29
C GLU A 36 -8.39 3.07 10.80
N SER A 37 -8.71 4.15 10.08
CA SER A 37 -9.02 4.19 8.65
C SER A 37 -7.81 4.17 7.71
N VAL A 38 -6.56 4.15 8.22
CA VAL A 38 -5.33 4.17 7.41
C VAL A 38 -4.45 2.96 7.72
N ILE A 39 -3.74 2.45 6.71
CA ILE A 39 -2.78 1.34 6.86
C ILE A 39 -1.45 1.71 6.24
N CYS A 40 -0.38 1.13 6.78
CA CYS A 40 0.97 1.35 6.29
C CYS A 40 1.68 0.06 5.96
N VAL A 41 2.15 0.01 4.73
CA VAL A 41 2.78 -1.15 4.09
C VAL A 41 3.93 -0.69 3.21
N ALA A 42 4.97 -1.52 3.10
CA ALA A 42 6.01 -1.34 2.09
C ALA A 42 5.58 -2.00 0.77
N ALA A 43 6.13 -1.53 -0.35
CA ALA A 43 5.88 -2.19 -1.64
C ALA A 43 7.12 -2.19 -2.53
N ALA A 44 7.62 -1.02 -2.91
CA ALA A 44 8.65 -0.93 -3.93
C ALA A 44 10.00 -1.51 -3.45
N PRO A 45 10.79 -2.07 -4.38
CA PRO A 45 12.22 -2.24 -4.19
C PRO A 45 12.93 -0.87 -4.17
N ALA A 46 14.24 -0.86 -3.89
CA ALA A 46 15.03 0.37 -3.83
C ALA A 46 15.05 1.15 -5.16
N ILE A 47 14.93 0.48 -6.32
CA ILE A 47 14.92 1.11 -7.65
C ILE A 47 13.78 0.52 -8.48
N VAL A 48 12.99 1.38 -9.11
CA VAL A 48 11.92 1.03 -10.06
C VAL A 48 12.27 1.62 -11.43
N VAL A 49 12.12 0.83 -12.49
CA VAL A 49 12.23 1.31 -13.87
C VAL A 49 10.84 1.74 -14.33
N THR A 50 10.72 2.99 -14.79
CA THR A 50 9.44 3.56 -15.24
C THR A 50 9.61 4.33 -16.55
N THR A 51 8.49 4.58 -17.23
CA THR A 51 8.41 5.40 -18.44
C THR A 51 8.55 6.88 -18.13
N SER A 52 9.08 7.65 -19.08
CA SER A 52 9.13 9.12 -19.06
C SER A 52 8.32 9.72 -20.20
N TRP A 53 7.97 11.00 -20.07
CA TRP A 53 7.33 11.79 -21.11
C TRP A 53 8.16 11.90 -22.40
N THR A 54 9.47 11.64 -22.34
CA THR A 54 10.36 11.66 -23.52
C THR A 54 10.34 10.35 -24.32
N GLY A 55 9.53 9.36 -23.94
CA GLY A 55 9.53 8.03 -24.55
C GLY A 55 10.71 7.14 -24.12
N ALA A 56 11.54 7.62 -23.20
CA ALA A 56 12.63 6.85 -22.59
C ALA A 56 12.21 6.18 -21.27
N TYR A 57 13.11 5.34 -20.73
CA TYR A 57 12.96 4.71 -19.41
C TYR A 57 13.96 5.30 -18.42
N TYR A 58 13.51 5.51 -17.18
CA TYR A 58 14.36 5.99 -16.09
C TYR A 58 14.27 5.09 -14.87
N ARG A 59 15.39 5.05 -14.13
CA ARG A 59 15.47 4.43 -12.81
C ARG A 59 15.12 5.48 -11.78
N VAL A 60 14.07 5.23 -11.00
CA VAL A 60 13.56 6.12 -9.96
C VAL A 60 13.45 5.37 -8.64
N PHE A 61 13.47 6.10 -7.54
CA PHE A 61 13.31 5.58 -6.19
C PHE A 61 12.40 6.52 -5.39
N GLY A 62 11.89 6.04 -4.25
CA GLY A 62 11.03 6.84 -3.37
C GLY A 62 9.69 6.16 -3.05
N THR A 63 9.03 6.65 -2.02
CA THR A 63 7.71 6.24 -1.57
C THR A 63 6.59 6.49 -2.59
N PRO A 64 6.66 7.46 -3.53
CA PRO A 64 5.72 7.54 -4.66
C PRO A 64 5.68 6.27 -5.50
N MET A 65 6.84 5.62 -5.70
CA MET A 65 6.92 4.37 -6.45
C MET A 65 6.27 3.21 -5.68
N SER A 66 6.38 3.22 -4.34
CA SER A 66 5.65 2.26 -3.50
C SER A 66 4.14 2.47 -3.60
N ALA A 67 3.67 3.72 -3.53
CA ALA A 67 2.25 4.03 -3.65
C ALA A 67 1.67 3.57 -5.00
N ALA A 68 2.38 3.81 -6.10
CA ALA A 68 1.97 3.36 -7.43
C ALA A 68 1.84 1.83 -7.52
N ILE A 69 2.79 1.07 -6.95
CA ILE A 69 2.72 -0.40 -6.91
C ILE A 69 1.50 -0.86 -6.09
N VAL A 70 1.27 -0.28 -4.91
CA VAL A 70 0.09 -0.63 -4.09
C VAL A 70 -1.21 -0.31 -4.84
N ALA A 71 -1.29 0.84 -5.52
CA ALA A 71 -2.45 1.19 -6.32
C ALA A 71 -2.72 0.17 -7.44
N GLY A 72 -1.67 -0.30 -8.14
CA GLY A 72 -1.77 -1.36 -9.13
C GLY A 72 -2.28 -2.68 -8.55
N ILE A 73 -1.78 -3.08 -7.37
CA ILE A 73 -2.24 -4.30 -6.67
C ILE A 73 -3.72 -4.17 -6.29
N VAL A 74 -4.14 -3.03 -5.74
CA VAL A 74 -5.54 -2.78 -5.39
C VAL A 74 -6.43 -2.78 -6.64
N ALA A 75 -5.96 -2.25 -7.76
CA ALA A 75 -6.68 -2.31 -9.03
C ALA A 75 -6.87 -3.76 -9.50
N LEU A 76 -5.82 -4.60 -9.43
CA LEU A 76 -5.92 -6.04 -9.73
C LEU A 76 -6.92 -6.74 -8.82
N MET A 77 -6.84 -6.51 -7.50
CA MET A 77 -7.80 -7.08 -6.54
C MET A 77 -9.24 -6.72 -6.88
N LYS A 78 -9.50 -5.44 -7.19
CA LYS A 78 -10.84 -4.98 -7.56
C LYS A 78 -11.29 -5.50 -8.92
N GLY A 79 -10.37 -5.70 -9.86
CA GLY A 79 -10.67 -6.22 -11.20
C GLY A 79 -11.04 -7.71 -11.21
N VAL A 80 -10.58 -8.50 -10.24
CA VAL A 80 -10.87 -9.94 -10.14
C VAL A 80 -11.95 -10.29 -9.11
N ALA A 81 -12.34 -9.36 -8.25
CA ALA A 81 -13.34 -9.58 -7.24
C ALA A 81 -14.73 -9.78 -7.87
N SER A 82 -15.53 -10.68 -7.30
CA SER A 82 -16.90 -10.98 -7.76
C SER A 82 -17.89 -9.84 -7.52
N ARG A 83 -17.57 -8.97 -6.56
CA ARG A 83 -18.33 -7.78 -6.20
C ARG A 83 -17.39 -6.63 -5.89
N PRO A 84 -17.87 -5.38 -5.91
CA PRO A 84 -17.08 -4.24 -5.48
C PRO A 84 -16.51 -4.46 -4.06
N LEU A 85 -15.18 -4.42 -3.94
CA LEU A 85 -14.51 -4.46 -2.65
C LEU A 85 -14.66 -3.11 -1.96
N THR A 86 -15.11 -3.15 -0.71
CA THR A 86 -15.10 -1.98 0.16
C THR A 86 -13.67 -1.61 0.54
N THR A 87 -13.42 -0.35 0.90
CA THR A 87 -12.09 0.07 1.36
C THR A 87 -11.63 -0.71 2.59
N ARG A 88 -12.55 -1.10 3.47
CA ARG A 88 -12.23 -1.93 4.65
C ARG A 88 -11.75 -3.33 4.26
N GLU A 89 -12.36 -3.94 3.26
CA GLU A 89 -11.95 -5.26 2.75
C GLU A 89 -10.60 -5.20 2.04
N VAL A 90 -10.38 -4.17 1.23
CA VAL A 90 -9.07 -3.93 0.62
C VAL A 90 -8.00 -3.80 1.70
N GLN A 91 -8.25 -3.00 2.73
CA GLN A 91 -7.31 -2.87 3.85
C GLN A 91 -7.08 -4.18 4.60
N PHE A 92 -8.15 -4.93 4.87
CA PHE A 92 -8.06 -6.23 5.53
C PHE A 92 -7.19 -7.21 4.73
N ILE A 93 -7.48 -7.38 3.44
CA ILE A 93 -6.73 -8.29 2.57
C ILE A 93 -5.26 -7.89 2.53
N ILE A 94 -4.95 -6.61 2.32
CA ILE A 94 -3.56 -6.13 2.28
C ILE A 94 -2.85 -6.37 3.61
N ARG A 95 -3.49 -6.09 4.75
CA ARG A 95 -2.93 -6.34 6.10
C ARG A 95 -2.62 -7.82 6.32
N ASP A 96 -3.57 -8.70 5.97
CA ASP A 96 -3.52 -10.14 6.24
C ASP A 96 -2.53 -10.90 5.33
N THR A 97 -2.36 -10.40 4.11
CA THR A 97 -1.54 -11.09 3.10
C THR A 97 -0.11 -10.57 2.98
N SER A 98 0.18 -9.42 3.59
CA SER A 98 1.52 -8.82 3.56
C SER A 98 2.59 -9.71 4.20
N THR A 99 3.79 -9.67 3.64
CA THR A 99 4.97 -10.38 4.14
C THR A 99 5.61 -9.58 5.27
N PRO A 100 5.69 -10.11 6.51
CA PRO A 100 6.25 -9.38 7.64
C PRO A 100 7.78 -9.23 7.53
N GLY A 101 8.36 -8.43 8.43
CA GLY A 101 9.82 -8.34 8.60
C GLY A 101 10.50 -7.17 7.90
N VAL A 102 9.74 -6.28 7.26
CA VAL A 102 10.30 -5.04 6.70
C VAL A 102 10.68 -4.07 7.82
N LYS A 103 11.92 -3.59 7.76
CA LYS A 103 12.43 -2.51 8.61
C LYS A 103 12.55 -1.21 7.79
N SER A 104 12.49 -0.08 8.48
CA SER A 104 12.88 1.21 7.96
C SER A 104 14.34 1.19 7.48
N PRO A 105 14.75 2.15 6.63
CA PRO A 105 16.12 2.25 6.14
C PRO A 105 17.18 2.33 7.25
N ASP A 106 16.85 2.96 8.39
CA ASP A 106 17.73 3.04 9.57
C ASP A 106 17.71 1.77 10.45
N GLY A 107 16.91 0.77 10.09
CA GLY A 107 16.77 -0.50 10.80
C GLY A 107 16.03 -0.43 12.15
N ARG A 108 15.58 0.76 12.57
CA ARG A 108 15.04 1.00 13.92
C ARG A 108 13.55 0.71 14.03
N THR A 109 12.78 0.97 12.97
CA THR A 109 11.33 0.82 12.97
C THR A 109 10.92 -0.37 12.12
N LYS A 110 10.24 -1.35 12.73
CA LYS A 110 9.60 -2.44 11.99
C LYS A 110 8.23 -1.96 11.48
N MET A 111 7.98 -2.08 10.19
CA MET A 111 6.63 -1.82 9.67
C MET A 111 5.67 -2.89 10.18
N LYS A 112 4.54 -2.47 10.76
CA LYS A 112 3.57 -3.35 11.43
C LYS A 112 3.10 -4.51 10.52
N PHE A 113 2.74 -4.19 9.28
CA PHE A 113 2.19 -5.16 8.32
C PHE A 113 3.24 -5.68 7.32
N GLY A 114 4.39 -5.01 7.18
CA GLY A 114 5.46 -5.44 6.29
C GLY A 114 5.25 -5.05 4.82
N ARG A 115 5.70 -5.90 3.90
CA ARG A 115 5.66 -5.66 2.44
C ARG A 115 4.40 -6.27 1.83
N VAL A 116 3.70 -5.53 0.99
CA VAL A 116 2.54 -6.06 0.25
C VAL A 116 2.95 -7.28 -0.59
N ASN A 117 2.12 -8.33 -0.55
CA ASN A 117 2.26 -9.52 -1.38
C ASN A 117 1.12 -9.56 -2.40
N ALA A 118 1.42 -9.17 -3.65
CA ALA A 118 0.42 -9.06 -4.70
C ALA A 118 -0.31 -10.38 -4.98
N LEU A 119 0.43 -11.49 -5.06
CA LEU A 119 -0.13 -12.81 -5.33
C LEU A 119 -1.15 -13.20 -4.27
N ARG A 120 -0.76 -13.19 -2.99
CA ARG A 120 -1.64 -13.58 -1.88
C ARG A 120 -2.84 -12.64 -1.76
N ALA A 121 -2.65 -11.34 -1.98
CA ALA A 121 -3.74 -10.36 -1.95
C ALA A 121 -4.78 -10.63 -3.05
N VAL A 122 -4.33 -10.89 -4.28
CA VAL A 122 -5.20 -11.20 -5.42
C VAL A 122 -5.90 -12.55 -5.24
N GLU A 123 -5.20 -13.58 -4.78
CA GLU A 123 -5.81 -14.89 -4.46
C GLU A 123 -6.92 -14.76 -3.41
N GLN A 124 -6.70 -13.95 -2.38
CA GLN A 124 -7.70 -13.72 -1.34
C GLN A 124 -8.91 -12.95 -1.89
N ALA A 125 -8.70 -11.94 -2.75
CA ALA A 125 -9.77 -11.24 -3.44
C ALA A 125 -10.60 -12.18 -4.34
N ILE A 126 -9.96 -13.14 -5.01
CA ILE A 126 -10.64 -14.18 -5.78
C ILE A 126 -11.43 -15.11 -4.86
N ARG A 127 -10.94 -15.46 -3.66
CA ARG A 127 -11.65 -16.39 -2.75
C ARG A 127 -12.95 -15.83 -2.20
N LEU A 128 -13.06 -14.51 -2.04
CA LEU A 128 -14.34 -13.84 -1.74
C LEU A 128 -15.41 -14.07 -2.83
N ARG A 129 -15.03 -14.61 -4.00
CA ARG A 129 -15.96 -15.13 -5.02
C ARG A 129 -16.75 -16.36 -4.56
N LYS A 130 -16.18 -17.22 -3.71
CA LYS A 130 -16.74 -18.55 -3.45
C LYS A 130 -17.71 -18.62 -2.28
N SER A 131 -17.62 -17.70 -1.31
CA SER A 131 -18.49 -17.70 -0.12
C SER A 131 -19.94 -17.28 -0.41
N ASP A 132 -20.19 -16.63 -1.54
CA ASP A 132 -21.52 -16.13 -1.93
C ASP A 132 -22.23 -17.06 -2.94
N SER A 133 -21.74 -18.29 -3.14
CA SER A 133 -22.25 -19.27 -4.12
C SER A 133 -22.70 -20.60 -3.49
N THR A 134 -22.97 -20.62 -2.20
CA THR A 134 -23.56 -21.73 -1.43
C THR A 134 -24.73 -21.21 -0.63
#